data_AF-A0A352XHG0-F1
#
_entry.id   AF-A0A352XHG0-F1
#
_cell.length_a   1.000
_cell.length_b   1.000
_cell.length_c   1.000
_cell.angle_alpha   90.00
_cell.angle_beta   90.00
_cell.angle_gamma   90.00
#
_symmetry.space_group_name_H-M   'P 1'
#
loop_
_entity.id
_entity.type
_entity.pdbx_description
1 polymer ?
#
loop_
_entity_poly.entity_id
_entity_poly.type
_entity_poly.pdbx_seq_one_letter_code
_entity_poly.pdbx_strand_id
1 'polypeptide(L)' 'MTTHTETHQLDTELTLRDSSQSPLTLHAVTLTLTKQEDTLIESRLTFQVTPELYQRIDTEALFNL' A
#
# COMPACT_ATOMS: atom_id res chain seq x y z
N MET A 1 -22.62 -14.91 7.83
CA MET A 1 -21.51 -13.93 7.70
C MET A 1 -21.00 -14.00 6.27
N THR A 2 -21.32 -13.01 5.45
CA THR A 2 -20.83 -12.93 4.07
C THR A 2 -19.66 -11.96 4.04
N THR A 3 -18.47 -12.47 3.74
CA THR A 3 -17.31 -11.65 3.44
C THR A 3 -17.28 -11.38 1.95
N HIS A 4 -17.12 -10.12 1.57
CA HIS A 4 -16.98 -9.70 0.19
C HIS A 4 -15.62 -9.03 0.02
N THR A 5 -14.89 -9.43 -1.02
CA THR A 5 -13.58 -8.86 -1.34
C THR A 5 -13.68 -8.13 -2.67
N GLU A 6 -13.40 -6.84 -2.64
CA GLU A 6 -13.34 -5.97 -3.80
C GLU A 6 -11.87 -5.71 -4.12
N THR A 7 -11.47 -5.89 -5.37
CA THR A 7 -10.13 -5.52 -5.82
C THR A 7 -10.23 -4.42 -6.85
N HIS A 8 -9.62 -3.29 -6.53
CA HIS A 8 -9.54 -2.12 -7.38
C HIS A 8 -8.14 -2.04 -7.98
N GLN A 9 -8.05 -1.98 -9.31
CA GLN A 9 -6.83 -1.62 -10.01
C GLN A 9 -6.63 -0.12 -9.83
N LEU A 10 -5.53 0.27 -9.18
CA LEU A 10 -5.24 1.67 -8.89
C LEU A 10 -4.37 2.30 -9.96
N ASP A 11 -3.42 1.54 -10.52
CA ASP A 11 -2.44 1.97 -11.55
C ASP A 11 -2.03 3.44 -11.41
N THR A 12 -1.63 3.81 -10.19
CA THR A 12 -1.37 5.21 -9.81
C THR A 12 -0.04 5.32 -9.08
N GLU A 13 0.59 6.47 -9.22
CA GLU A 13 1.74 6.82 -8.40
C GLU A 13 1.29 7.25 -7.01
N LEU A 14 1.98 6.77 -5.98
CA LEU A 14 1.75 7.05 -4.58
C LEU A 14 3.04 7.58 -3.98
N THR A 15 3.03 8.86 -3.63
CA THR A 15 4.19 9.51 -3.00
C THR A 15 4.07 9.45 -1.49
N LEU A 16 4.89 8.63 -0.84
CA LEU A 16 5.04 8.65 0.61
C LEU A 16 5.96 9.80 0.99
N ARG A 17 5.42 10.73 1.78
CA ARG A 17 6.19 11.84 2.33
C ARG A 17 6.61 11.46 3.73
N ASP A 18 7.91 11.24 3.88
CA ASP A 18 8.53 11.09 5.18
C ASP A 18 8.99 12.48 5.69
N SER A 19 9.16 12.62 7.01
CA SER A 19 9.66 13.87 7.63
C SER A 19 11.11 14.21 7.24
N SER A 20 11.85 13.24 6.70
CA SER A 20 13.25 13.27 6.28
C SER A 20 13.42 13.71 4.81
N GLN A 21 12.67 14.71 4.38
CA GLN A 21 12.87 15.48 3.13
C GLN A 21 12.93 14.72 1.78
N SER A 22 12.91 13.39 1.74
CA SER A 22 13.08 12.61 0.52
C SER A 22 11.81 11.83 0.21
N PRO A 23 10.87 12.40 -0.57
CA PRO A 23 9.63 11.72 -0.93
C PRO A 23 9.93 10.41 -1.67
N LEU A 24 9.19 9.36 -1.32
CA LEU A 24 9.28 8.04 -1.93
C LEU A 24 8.10 7.87 -2.88
N THR A 25 8.33 7.90 -4.19
CA THR A 25 7.28 7.60 -5.18
C THR A 25 7.24 6.10 -5.43
N LEU A 26 6.07 5.50 -5.21
CA LEU A 26 5.78 4.08 -5.39
C LEU A 26 4.69 3.93 -6.44
N HIS A 27 4.73 2.86 -7.22
CA HIS A 27 3.64 2.55 -8.15
C HIS A 27 2.62 1.65 -7.47
N ALA A 28 1.46 2.19 -7.09
CA ALA A 28 0.37 1.42 -6.51
C ALA A 28 -0.40 0.68 -7.60
N VAL A 29 -0.39 -0.65 -7.52
CA VAL A 29 -0.97 -1.53 -8.55
C VAL A 29 -2.41 -1.87 -8.20
N THR A 30 -2.65 -2.37 -6.98
CA THR A 30 -3.98 -2.83 -6.56
C THR A 30 -4.30 -2.47 -5.12
N LEU A 31 -5.57 -2.14 -4.88
CA LEU A 31 -6.16 -2.03 -3.55
C LEU A 31 -7.25 -3.07 -3.40
N THR A 32 -7.04 -4.01 -2.49
CA THR A 32 -8.02 -5.03 -2.14
C THR A 32 -8.67 -4.66 -0.81
N LEU A 33 -9.99 -4.53 -0.81
CA LEU A 33 -10.81 -4.21 0.34
C LEU A 33 -11.66 -5.43 0.68
N THR A 34 -11.51 -5.96 1.88
CA THR A 34 -12.39 -7.02 2.38
C THR A 34 -13.38 -6.40 3.35
N LYS A 35 -14.67 -6.57 3.03
CA LYS A 35 -15.80 -6.10 3.83
C LYS A 35 -16.57 -7.29 4.40
N GLN A 36 -17.08 -7.11 5.61
CA GLN A 36 -18.04 -8.01 6.25
C GLN A 36 -19.24 -7.16 6.65
N GLU A 37 -20.43 -7.49 6.12
CA GLU A 37 -21.67 -6.74 6.41
C GLU A 37 -21.48 -5.22 6.22
N ASP A 38 -20.94 -4.83 5.06
CA ASP A 38 -20.57 -3.45 4.68
C ASP A 38 -19.50 -2.77 5.54
N THR A 39 -18.99 -3.44 6.57
CA THR A 39 -17.88 -2.95 7.40
C THR A 39 -16.55 -3.38 6.78
N LEU A 40 -15.66 -2.42 6.53
CA LEU A 40 -14.30 -2.71 6.08
C LEU A 40 -13.51 -3.38 7.21
N ILE A 41 -13.10 -4.63 7.00
CA ILE A 41 -12.33 -5.42 8.00
C ILE A 41 -10.86 -5.57 7.60
N GLU A 42 -10.53 -5.41 6.33
CA GLU A 42 -9.17 -5.51 5.84
C GLU A 42 -8.98 -4.62 4.61
N SER A 43 -7.83 -3.94 4.55
CA SER A 43 -7.39 -3.17 3.38
C SER A 43 -5.97 -3.57 3.04
N ARG A 44 -5.75 -4.09 1.84
CA ARG A 44 -4.44 -4.51 1.33
C ARG A 44 -4.07 -3.66 0.12
N LEU A 45 -3.04 -2.84 0.27
CA LEU A 45 -2.45 -2.08 -0.83
C LEU A 45 -1.23 -2.83 -1.36
N THR A 46 -1.24 -3.16 -2.64
CA THR A 46 -0.09 -3.74 -3.35
C THR A 46 0.53 -2.68 -4.23
N PHE A 47 1.83 -2.48 -4.08
CA PHE A 47 2.62 -1.55 -4.87
C PHE A 47 3.92 -2.21 -5.33
N GLN A 48 4.45 -1.74 -6.46
CA GLN A 48 5.73 -2.16 -6.98
C GLN A 48 6.85 -1.31 -6.39
N VAL A 49 7.93 -1.98 -6.00
CA VAL A 49 9.15 -1.35 -5.50
C VAL A 49 10.33 -1.83 -6.33
N THR A 50 11.27 -0.93 -6.62
CA THR A 50 12.59 -1.34 -7.10
C THR A 50 13.41 -1.88 -5.92
N PRO A 51 14.44 -2.71 -6.16
CA PRO A 51 15.30 -3.21 -5.09
C PRO A 51 15.93 -2.10 -4.24
N GLU A 52 16.29 -0.98 -4.86
CA GLU A 52 16.83 0.21 -4.17
C GLU A 52 15.81 0.83 -3.21
N LEU A 53 14.55 0.95 -3.65
CA LEU A 53 13.45 1.43 -2.82
C LEU A 53 13.14 0.45 -1.69
N TYR A 54 13.15 -0.85 -1.96
CA TYR A 54 12.95 -1.89 -0.95
C TYR A 54 14.01 -1.82 0.16
N GLN A 55 15.28 -1.65 -0.21
CA GLN A 55 16.37 -1.50 0.77
C GLN A 55 16.18 -0.24 1.63
N ARG A 56 15.75 0.88 1.03
CA ARG A 56 15.45 2.10 1.78
C ARG A 56 14.27 1.90 2.73
N ILE A 57 13.19 1.28 2.26
CA ILE A 57 12.02 0.94 3.06
C ILE A 57 12.40 0.09 4.28
N ASP A 58 13.22 -0.94 4.06
CA ASP A 58 13.71 -1.84 5.12
C ASP A 58 14.62 -1.11 6.12
N THR A 59 15.55 -0.30 5.60
CA THR A 59 16.51 0.47 6.42
C THR A 59 15.83 1.56 7.25
N GLU A 60 14.91 2.30 6.63
CA GLU A 60 14.19 3.43 7.25
C GLU A 60 12.93 2.96 7.99
N ALA A 61 12.63 1.66 7.98
CA ALA A 61 11.47 1.02 8.60
C ALA A 61 10.15 1.74 8.30
N LEU A 62 9.99 2.20 7.05
CA LEU A 62 8.89 3.06 6.59
C LEU A 62 7.51 2.40 6.69
N PHE A 63 7.48 1.06 6.72
CA PHE A 63 6.28 0.26 6.98
C PHE A 63 6.49 -0.63 8.21
N ASN A 64 6.80 -0.03 9.36
CA ASN A 64 6.59 -0.73 10.63
C ASN A 64 5.08 -0.84 10.87
N LEU A 65 4.52 -1.99 10.50
CA LEU A 65 3.19 -2.47 10.92
C LEU A 65 3.24 -2.94 12.38
#